data_AF-A0A2V9EVP5-F1
#
_entry.id   AF-A0A2V9EVP5-F1
#
_cell.length_a   1.000
_cell.length_b   1.000
_cell.length_c   1.000
_cell.angle_alpha   90.00
_cell.angle_beta   90.00
_cell.angle_gamma   90.00
#
_symmetry.space_group_name_H-M   'P 1'
#
loop_
_entity.id
_entity.type
_entity.pdbx_description
1 polymer ?
#
loop_
_entity_poly.entity_id
_entity_poly.type
_entity_poly.pdbx_seq_one_letter_code
_entity_poly.pdbx_strand_id
1 'polypeptide(L)' 'MTFTLPEDLAEQFVRRVPARERSKYLVTALNEKLSARNRDLVEACRIANNDTEVRAIEKEFDAITEEAGAILEL' A
#
# COMPACT_ATOMS: atom_id res chain seq x y z
N MET A 1 4.77 15.76 12.75
CA MET A 1 3.98 15.82 11.50
C MET A 1 2.77 16.69 11.79
N THR A 2 2.46 17.64 10.90
CA THR A 2 1.34 18.59 11.07
C THR A 2 0.45 18.48 9.84
N PHE A 3 -0.87 18.46 10.04
CA PHE A 3 -1.86 18.36 8.97
C PHE A 3 -2.87 19.50 9.13
N THR A 4 -3.33 20.00 8.00
CA THR A 4 -4.34 21.05 7.94
C THR A 4 -5.69 20.42 7.63
N LEU A 5 -6.70 20.81 8.39
CA LEU A 5 -8.08 20.37 8.18
C LEU A 5 -8.92 21.57 7.70
N PRO A 6 -9.95 21.34 6.88
CA PRO A 6 -11.01 22.32 6.68
C PRO A 6 -11.56 22.81 8.03
N GLU A 7 -11.89 24.11 8.11
CA GLU A 7 -12.28 24.80 9.36
C GLU A 7 -13.45 24.08 10.06
N ASP A 8 -14.49 23.74 9.29
CA ASP A 8 -15.69 23.06 9.75
C ASP A 8 -15.40 21.67 10.35
N LEU A 9 -14.40 20.97 9.80
CA LEU A 9 -13.95 19.67 10.30
C LEU A 9 -13.07 19.84 11.54
N ALA A 10 -12.23 20.87 11.59
CA ALA A 10 -11.38 21.18 12.73
C ALA A 10 -12.22 21.53 13.97
N GLU A 11 -13.25 22.37 13.81
CA GLU A 11 -14.19 22.72 14.89
C GLU A 11 -14.89 21.48 15.45
N GLN A 12 -15.41 20.64 14.55
CA GLN A 12 -16.08 19.40 14.91
C GLN A 12 -15.14 18.44 15.66
N PHE A 13 -13.90 18.33 15.22
CA PHE A 13 -12.90 17.47 15.83
C PHE A 13 -12.51 17.97 17.23
N VAL A 14 -12.20 19.26 17.36
CA VAL A 14 -11.81 19.89 18.64
C VAL A 14 -12.95 19.82 19.66
N ARG A 15 -14.21 19.98 19.21
CA ARG A 15 -15.41 19.90 20.06
C ARG A 15 -15.70 18.47 20.57
N ARG A 16 -15.46 17.45 19.74
CA ARG A 16 -15.82 16.05 20.06
C ARG A 16 -14.69 15.25 20.68
N VAL A 17 -13.43 15.61 20.42
CA VAL A 17 -12.25 14.84 20.86
C VAL A 17 -11.43 15.64 21.87
N PRO A 18 -11.30 15.15 23.13
CA PRO A 18 -10.47 15.79 24.15
C PRO A 18 -9.03 15.94 23.69
N ALA A 19 -8.37 17.05 24.06
CA ALA A 19 -7.01 17.37 23.60
C ALA A 19 -6.01 16.22 23.75
N ARG A 20 -6.06 15.49 24.88
CA ARG A 20 -5.19 14.34 25.17
C ARG A 20 -5.38 13.13 24.26
N GLU A 21 -6.56 12.99 23.65
CA GLU A 21 -6.91 11.85 22.77
C GLU A 21 -6.76 12.19 21.28
N ARG A 22 -6.59 13.47 20.90
CA ARG A 22 -6.63 13.90 19.50
C ARG A 22 -5.61 13.20 18.60
N SER A 23 -4.37 13.08 19.07
CA SER A 23 -3.32 12.38 18.31
C SER A 23 -3.68 10.91 18.10
N LYS A 24 -4.09 10.22 19.17
CA LYS A 24 -4.50 8.81 19.12
C LYS A 24 -5.68 8.60 18.18
N TYR A 25 -6.72 9.43 18.29
CA TYR A 25 -7.89 9.38 17.40
C TYR A 25 -7.49 9.47 15.93
N LEU A 26 -6.63 10.42 15.58
CA LEU A 26 -6.20 10.63 14.20
C LEU A 26 -5.36 9.47 13.68
N VAL A 27 -4.42 8.96 14.49
CA VAL A 27 -3.63 7.79 14.12
C VAL A 27 -4.53 6.58 13.88
N THR A 28 -5.51 6.33 14.74
CA THR A 28 -6.47 5.24 14.55
C THR A 28 -7.28 5.40 13.27
N ALA A 29 -7.88 6.58 13.05
CA ALA A 29 -8.69 6.84 11.86
C ALA A 29 -7.87 6.74 10.56
N LEU A 30 -6.63 7.24 10.56
CA LEU A 30 -5.72 7.11 9.42
C LEU A 30 -5.33 5.67 9.17
N ASN A 31 -4.97 4.92 10.22
CA ASN A 31 -4.60 3.52 10.10
C ASN A 31 -5.75 2.69 9.52
N GLU A 32 -6.99 2.89 9.99
CA GLU A 32 -8.15 2.19 9.45
C GLU A 32 -8.35 2.48 7.96
N LYS A 33 -8.29 3.76 7.57
CA LYS A 33 -8.51 4.15 6.17
C LYS A 33 -7.40 3.68 5.24
N LEU A 34 -6.14 3.82 5.67
CA LEU A 34 -4.98 3.41 4.88
C LEU A 34 -4.88 1.88 4.81
N SER A 35 -5.21 1.15 5.87
CA SER A 35 -5.19 -0.32 5.86
C SER A 35 -6.25 -0.91 4.93
N ALA A 36 -7.40 -0.26 4.79
CA ALA A 36 -8.40 -0.66 3.79
C ALA A 36 -7.85 -0.46 2.37
N ARG A 37 -7.33 0.74 2.06
CA ARG A 37 -6.76 1.03 0.73
C ARG A 37 -5.58 0.13 0.40
N ASN A 38 -4.74 -0.19 1.38
CA ASN A 38 -3.58 -1.05 1.18
C ASN A 38 -4.01 -2.49 0.84
N ARG A 39 -5.08 -3.01 1.45
CA ARG A 39 -5.62 -4.32 1.10
C ARG A 39 -6.12 -4.37 -0.34
N ASP A 40 -6.82 -3.34 -0.80
CA ASP A 40 -7.32 -3.26 -2.17
C ASP A 40 -6.15 -3.23 -3.18
N LEU A 41 -5.09 -2.48 -2.87
CA LEU A 41 -3.88 -2.42 -3.70
C LEU A 41 -3.14 -3.76 -3.73
N VAL A 42 -2.93 -4.39 -2.56
CA VAL A 42 -2.29 -5.71 -2.47
C VAL A 42 -3.08 -6.74 -3.27
N GLU A 43 -4.40 -6.72 -3.20
CA GLU A 43 -5.25 -7.62 -3.94
C GLU A 43 -5.19 -7.37 -5.45
N ALA A 44 -5.21 -6.11 -5.88
CA ALA A 44 -5.04 -5.75 -7.28
C ALA A 44 -3.69 -6.23 -7.84
N CYS A 45 -2.60 -6.04 -7.09
CA CYS A 45 -1.29 -6.56 -7.46
C CYS A 45 -1.27 -8.10 -7.49
N ARG A 46 -1.90 -8.75 -6.51
CA ARG A 46 -2.00 -10.22 -6.47
C ARG A 46 -2.75 -10.76 -7.69
N ILE A 47 -3.81 -10.09 -8.13
CA ILE A 47 -4.57 -10.47 -9.32
C ILE A 47 -3.69 -10.29 -10.56
N ALA A 48 -3.06 -9.12 -10.72
CA ALA A 48 -2.19 -8.83 -11.86
C ALA A 48 -1.02 -9.83 -11.99
N ASN A 49 -0.37 -10.17 -10.88
CA ASN A 49 0.75 -11.13 -10.86
C ASN A 49 0.29 -12.60 -11.03
N ASN A 50 -1.00 -12.90 -10.82
CA ASN A 50 -1.54 -14.23 -11.09
C ASN A 50 -2.17 -14.36 -12.48
N ASP A 51 -2.11 -13.29 -13.28
CA ASP A 51 -2.53 -13.34 -14.67
C ASP A 51 -1.67 -14.37 -15.44
N THR A 52 -2.32 -15.21 -16.23
CA THR A 52 -1.68 -16.32 -16.95
C THR A 52 -0.71 -15.84 -18.02
N GLU A 53 -0.98 -14.70 -18.65
CA GLU A 53 -0.09 -14.11 -19.66
C GLU A 53 1.14 -13.53 -18.97
N VAL A 54 0.94 -12.78 -17.87
CA VAL A 54 2.04 -12.24 -17.05
C VAL A 54 2.94 -13.36 -16.54
N ARG A 55 2.38 -14.46 -16.02
CA ARG A 55 3.17 -15.62 -15.56
C ARG A 55 3.93 -16.34 -16.67
N ALA A 56 3.38 -16.38 -17.88
CA ALA A 56 4.08 -16.94 -19.03
C ALA A 56 5.31 -16.08 -19.37
N ILE A 57 5.14 -14.76 -19.37
CA ILE A 57 6.23 -13.80 -19.57
C ILE A 57 7.28 -13.94 -18.47
N GLU A 58 6.88 -13.96 -17.19
CA GLU A 58 7.83 -14.15 -16.07
C GLU A 58 8.68 -15.42 -16.25
N LYS A 59 8.05 -16.53 -16.64
CA LYS A 59 8.75 -17.80 -16.88
C LYS A 59 9.74 -17.72 -18.05
N GLU A 60 9.39 -17.00 -19.13
CA GLU A 60 10.30 -16.78 -20.26
C GLU A 60 11.52 -15.93 -19.84
N PHE A 61 11.31 -14.91 -19.02
CA PHE A 61 12.39 -14.06 -18.51
C PHE A 61 13.30 -14.78 -17.51
N ASP A 62 12.73 -15.62 -16.64
CA ASP A 62 13.50 -16.45 -15.71
C ASP A 62 14.43 -17.40 -16.49
N ALA A 63 13.94 -18.05 -17.54
CA ALA A 63 14.74 -18.93 -18.39
C ALA A 63 15.91 -18.19 -19.07
N ILE A 64 15.69 -16.98 -19.58
CA ILE A 64 16.75 -16.15 -20.17
C ILE A 64 17.82 -15.79 -19.12
N THR A 65 17.41 -15.52 -17.88
CA THR A 65 18.32 -15.14 -16.79
C THR A 65 19.18 -16.31 -16.33
N GLU A 66 18.60 -17.51 -16.24
CA GLU A 66 19.34 -18.75 -15.95
C GLU A 66 20.35 -19.09 -17.04
N GLU A 67 19.96 -18.97 -18.31
CA GLU A 67 20.85 -19.17 -19.45
C GLU A 67 22.02 -18.17 -19.46
N ALA A 68 21.75 -16.89 -19.18
CA ALA A 68 22.79 -15.87 -19.08
C ALA A 68 23.77 -16.10 -17.92
N GLY A 69 23.28 -16.59 -16.77
CA GLY A 69 24.11 -16.96 -15.63
C GLY A 69 25.00 -18.18 -15.93
N ALA A 70 24.46 -19.20 -16.58
CA ALA A 70 25.20 -20.40 -16.96
C ALA A 70 26.31 -20.11 -17.99
N ILE A 71 26.15 -19.09 -18.84
CA ILE A 71 27.18 -18.65 -19.79
C ILE A 71 28.34 -17.91 -19.09
N LEU A 72 28.08 -17.25 -17.94
CA LEU A 72 29.09 -16.49 -17.19
C LEU A 72 29.92 -17.35 -16.22
N GLU A 73 29.50 -18.59 -15.94
CA GLU A 73 30.25 -19.55 -15.10
C GLU A 73 31.16 -20.50 -15.90
N LEU A 74 31.28 -20.31 -17.22
CA LEU A 74 32.21 -20.99 -18.13
C LEU A 74 33.38 -20.09 -18.54
#